data_AF-A0A7R9TVM3-F1
#
_entry.id   AF-A0A7R9TVM3-F1
#
_cell.length_a   1.000
_cell.length_b   1.000
_cell.length_c   1.000
_cell.angle_alpha   90.00
_cell.angle_beta   90.00
_cell.angle_gamma   90.00
#
_symmetry.space_group_name_H-M   'P 1'
#
loop_
_entity.id
_entity.type
_entity.pdbx_description
1 polymer ?
#
loop_
_entity_poly.entity_id
_entity_poly.type
_entity_poly.pdbx_seq_one_letter_code
_entity_poly.pdbx_strand_id
1 'polypeptide(L)'
;GDGDGDGDDAKGFVDFRETYDHVIFACNTETSKALLDAGTGTCWMERKVFGNVRYYDDVSVTHTDLEYVRKHYEKTEGDMYLVKTYDADPGKIEMTFDLTSYQPDAAAAVSKEGPGATTARVFQTIFLDAAGEKRRAEKSGLPTRWTKDEIDPSKILLTKWWRQFGHSVRHFTRATPLWRFVQKKRRTLYAGSYTAVNTHEIAVISGLAAAWRLGAPYPFPEDALAASQFDMYCGLVHGKKRSKRERKAAVKTGKR
;
A
#
# COMPACT_ATOMS: atom_id res chain seq x y z
N GLY A 1 3.54 27.21 53.38
CA GLY A 1 2.29 27.04 52.63
C GLY A 1 2.35 27.94 51.44
N ASP A 2 1.83 27.60 50.28
CA ASP A 2 1.05 26.45 49.80
C ASP A 2 1.33 26.47 48.28
N GLY A 3 1.56 25.36 47.58
CA GLY A 3 0.52 24.40 47.27
C GLY A 3 -0.40 25.01 46.21
N ASP A 4 -0.24 24.57 44.95
CA ASP A 4 -1.24 24.54 43.86
C ASP A 4 -0.47 24.62 42.53
N GLY A 5 -0.38 23.60 41.69
CA GLY A 5 -1.23 22.44 41.49
C GLY A 5 -1.19 22.18 39.98
N ASP A 6 -0.19 21.44 39.53
CA ASP A 6 -0.02 21.04 38.13
C ASP A 6 -1.08 19.99 37.81
N GLY A 7 -2.26 20.47 37.40
CA GLY A 7 -3.45 19.68 37.13
C GLY A 7 -3.54 19.28 35.67
N ASP A 8 -2.89 18.16 35.36
CA ASP A 8 -3.41 17.05 34.56
C ASP A 8 -4.47 17.38 33.48
N ASP A 9 -4.03 17.83 32.30
CA ASP A 9 -4.85 17.82 31.07
C ASP A 9 -4.86 16.41 30.44
N ALA A 10 -5.22 15.39 31.23
CA ALA A 10 -5.63 14.10 30.71
C ALA A 10 -7.01 14.28 30.06
N LYS A 11 -7.01 14.68 28.78
CA LYS A 11 -8.21 14.66 27.92
C LYS A 11 -8.88 13.29 28.06
N GLY A 12 -10.02 13.27 28.76
CA GLY A 12 -10.75 12.05 29.05
C GLY A 12 -11.03 11.27 27.78
N PHE A 13 -10.43 10.10 27.65
CA PHE A 13 -10.81 9.14 26.63
C PHE A 13 -12.23 8.67 26.96
N VAL A 14 -13.21 9.14 26.18
CA VAL A 14 -14.56 8.60 26.25
C VAL A 14 -14.50 7.17 25.70
N ASP A 15 -14.72 6.18 26.57
CA ASP A 15 -14.82 4.78 26.18
C ASP A 15 -16.08 4.58 25.33
N PHE A 16 -15.91 4.64 24.01
CA PHE A 16 -16.97 4.44 23.05
C PHE A 16 -16.98 2.98 22.60
N ARG A 17 -18.09 2.29 22.85
CA ARG A 17 -18.26 0.87 22.50
C ARG A 17 -19.43 0.69 21.55
N GLU A 18 -19.16 0.04 20.43
CA GLU A 18 -20.16 -0.40 19.46
C GLU A 18 -20.07 -1.89 19.23
N THR A 19 -21.21 -2.51 18.90
CA THR A 19 -21.30 -3.94 18.60
C THR A 19 -21.69 -4.14 17.16
N TYR A 20 -20.95 -5.02 16.49
CA TYR A 20 -21.16 -5.38 15.09
C TYR A 20 -21.19 -6.90 14.94
N ASP A 21 -21.97 -7.41 14.00
CA ASP A 21 -21.99 -8.83 13.67
C ASP A 21 -20.71 -9.29 12.98
N HIS A 22 -20.08 -8.42 12.21
CA HIS A 22 -18.90 -8.73 11.41
C HIS A 22 -17.94 -7.55 11.36
N VAL A 23 -16.65 -7.84 11.20
CA VAL A 23 -15.61 -6.84 10.97
C VAL A 23 -14.79 -7.18 9.73
N ILE A 24 -14.50 -6.18 8.90
CA ILE A 24 -13.58 -6.28 7.77
C ILE A 24 -12.35 -5.42 8.08
N PHE A 25 -11.19 -6.04 8.23
CA PHE A 25 -9.93 -5.32 8.31
C PHE A 25 -9.42 -4.99 6.90
N ALA A 26 -9.54 -3.72 6.51
CA ALA A 26 -8.97 -3.17 5.27
C ALA A 26 -7.65 -2.40 5.51
N CYS A 27 -6.95 -2.72 6.59
CA CYS A 27 -5.66 -2.15 6.97
C CYS A 27 -4.56 -3.24 6.90
N ASN A 28 -3.30 -2.86 7.15
CA ASN A 28 -2.20 -3.81 7.16
C ASN A 28 -2.37 -4.89 8.26
N THR A 29 -1.66 -6.01 8.11
CA THR A 29 -1.79 -7.14 9.04
C THR A 29 -1.18 -6.86 10.41
N GLU A 30 -0.22 -5.93 10.51
CA GLU A 30 0.35 -5.47 11.79
C GLU A 30 -0.73 -4.78 12.64
N THR A 31 -1.48 -3.86 12.03
CA THR A 31 -2.61 -3.14 12.66
C THR A 31 -3.74 -4.11 13.00
N SER A 32 -4.11 -4.98 12.06
CA SER A 32 -5.13 -6.01 12.29
C SER A 32 -4.78 -6.89 13.49
N LYS A 33 -3.51 -7.33 13.57
CA LYS A 33 -3.00 -8.12 14.69
C LYS A 33 -3.07 -7.36 16.01
N ALA A 34 -2.61 -6.12 16.04
CA ALA A 34 -2.62 -5.28 17.24
C ALA A 34 -4.04 -5.07 17.77
N LEU A 35 -4.99 -4.73 16.88
CA LEU A 35 -6.40 -4.55 17.24
C LEU A 35 -7.04 -5.84 17.77
N LEU A 36 -6.74 -6.98 17.15
CA LEU A 36 -7.25 -8.27 17.61
C LEU A 36 -6.65 -8.66 18.96
N ASP A 37 -5.34 -8.49 19.15
CA ASP A 37 -4.64 -8.83 20.39
C ASP A 37 -5.02 -7.92 21.57
N ALA A 38 -5.42 -6.67 21.30
CA ALA A 38 -5.98 -5.78 22.31
C ALA A 38 -7.38 -6.22 22.81
N GLY A 39 -8.07 -7.07 22.06
CA GLY A 39 -9.39 -7.58 22.40
C GLY A 39 -9.42 -9.10 22.54
N THR A 40 -9.91 -9.78 21.50
CA THR A 40 -10.18 -11.23 21.55
C THR A 40 -8.96 -12.12 21.35
N GLY A 41 -7.78 -11.55 21.10
CA GLY A 41 -6.57 -12.27 20.71
C GLY A 41 -6.61 -12.75 19.26
N THR A 42 -5.45 -12.78 18.59
CA THR A 42 -5.28 -13.52 17.35
C THR A 42 -5.32 -15.04 17.59
N CYS A 43 -5.80 -15.83 16.63
CA CYS A 43 -5.70 -17.29 16.67
C CYS A 43 -4.36 -17.78 16.07
N TRP A 44 -4.06 -19.07 16.20
CA TRP A 44 -2.81 -19.64 15.67
C TRP A 44 -2.65 -19.44 14.15
N MET A 45 -3.72 -19.63 13.38
CA MET A 45 -3.66 -19.48 11.92
C MET A 45 -3.46 -18.01 11.51
N GLU A 46 -4.12 -17.07 12.20
CA GLU A 46 -3.92 -15.62 11.99
C GLU A 46 -2.48 -15.23 12.28
N ARG A 47 -1.91 -15.64 13.42
CA ARG A 47 -0.50 -15.41 13.73
C ARG A 47 0.45 -15.97 12.66
N LYS A 48 0.16 -17.17 12.17
CA LYS A 48 0.96 -17.82 11.12
C LYS A 48 0.90 -17.03 9.81
N VAL A 49 -0.29 -16.59 9.40
CA VAL A 49 -0.47 -15.79 8.17
C VAL A 49 0.22 -14.44 8.31
N PHE A 50 -0.12 -13.68 9.36
CA PHE A 50 0.39 -12.32 9.58
C PHE A 50 1.92 -12.29 9.70
N GLY A 51 2.51 -13.24 10.45
CA GLY A 51 3.96 -13.32 10.62
C GLY A 51 4.75 -13.66 9.35
N ASN A 52 4.07 -14.02 8.25
CA ASN A 52 4.70 -14.25 6.94
C ASN A 52 4.43 -13.11 5.93
N VAL A 53 3.73 -12.04 6.34
CA VAL A 53 3.60 -10.79 5.57
C VAL A 53 4.64 -9.80 6.08
N ARG A 54 5.43 -9.20 5.18
CA ARG A 54 6.48 -8.23 5.54
C ARG A 54 6.12 -6.84 5.07
N TYR A 55 6.40 -5.85 5.92
CA TYR A 55 6.26 -4.44 5.59
C TYR A 55 7.60 -3.73 5.71
N TYR A 56 7.77 -2.70 4.90
CA TYR A 56 8.94 -1.84 4.82
C TYR A 56 8.51 -0.40 5.00
N ASP A 57 9.38 0.41 5.59
CA ASP A 57 9.18 1.85 5.69
C ASP A 57 9.88 2.50 4.49
N ASP A 58 9.07 3.07 3.62
CA ASP A 58 9.50 3.73 2.40
C ASP A 58 9.12 5.20 2.47
N VAL A 59 9.86 6.07 1.79
CA VAL A 59 9.55 7.50 1.71
C VAL A 59 9.53 7.96 0.27
N SER A 60 8.46 8.68 -0.07
CA SER A 60 8.34 9.41 -1.33
C SER A 60 8.59 10.89 -1.06
N VAL A 61 9.48 11.50 -1.84
CA VAL A 61 9.73 12.94 -1.83
C VAL A 61 9.31 13.48 -3.19
N THR A 62 8.29 14.33 -3.20
CA THR A 62 7.87 15.09 -4.38
C THR A 62 8.58 16.45 -4.36
N HIS A 63 9.27 16.78 -5.45
CA HIS A 63 10.14 17.97 -5.53
C HIS A 63 10.23 18.52 -6.96
N THR A 64 10.75 19.73 -7.11
CA THR A 64 11.05 20.36 -8.41
C THR A 64 12.54 20.39 -8.74
N ASP A 65 13.37 19.73 -7.92
CA ASP A 65 14.83 19.75 -8.03
C ASP A 65 15.39 18.98 -9.22
N LEU A 66 15.46 19.64 -10.38
CA LEU A 66 16.03 19.09 -11.60
C LEU A 66 17.54 18.84 -11.51
N GLU A 67 18.26 19.60 -10.68
CA GLU A 67 19.71 19.45 -10.50
C GLU A 67 20.01 18.14 -9.78
N TYR A 68 19.26 17.83 -8.72
CA TYR A 68 19.29 16.53 -8.06
C TYR A 68 19.01 15.39 -9.05
N VAL A 69 17.96 15.49 -9.87
CA VAL A 69 17.62 14.43 -10.84
C VAL A 69 18.76 14.22 -11.84
N ARG A 70 19.31 15.29 -12.43
CA ARG A 70 20.43 15.20 -13.38
C ARG A 70 21.71 14.63 -12.77
N LYS A 71 21.92 14.86 -11.46
CA LYS A 71 23.08 14.35 -10.73
C LYS A 71 23.02 12.84 -10.51
N HIS A 72 21.82 12.29 -10.23
CA HIS A 72 21.68 10.90 -9.80
C HIS A 72 21.07 9.97 -10.84
N TYR A 73 20.47 10.49 -11.91
CA TYR A 73 19.77 9.70 -12.91
C TYR A 73 20.16 10.12 -14.32
N GLU A 74 20.37 9.13 -15.19
CA GLU A 74 20.50 9.34 -16.63
C GLU A 74 19.11 9.67 -17.20
N LYS A 75 18.84 10.96 -17.41
CA LYS A 75 17.55 11.43 -17.93
C LYS A 75 17.69 11.95 -19.36
N THR A 76 16.89 11.40 -20.27
CA THR A 76 16.66 11.94 -21.61
C THR A 76 15.28 12.61 -21.72
N GLU A 77 14.99 13.21 -22.87
CA GLU A 77 13.71 13.85 -23.13
C GLU A 77 12.60 12.80 -23.28
N GLY A 78 11.46 12.99 -22.61
CA GLY A 78 10.35 12.04 -22.60
C GLY A 78 10.44 10.93 -21.55
N ASP A 79 11.60 10.74 -20.91
CA ASP A 79 11.70 9.75 -19.82
C ASP A 79 10.78 10.09 -18.66
N MET A 80 10.05 9.07 -18.22
CA MET A 80 9.08 9.13 -17.12
C MET A 80 9.54 8.33 -15.89
N TYR A 81 10.32 7.26 -16.11
CA TYR A 81 10.75 6.32 -15.09
C TYR A 81 12.26 6.26 -15.11
N LEU A 82 12.88 6.69 -14.01
CA LEU A 82 14.33 6.76 -13.89
C LEU A 82 14.73 5.90 -12.71
N VAL A 83 15.57 4.89 -12.95
CA VAL A 83 16.01 3.94 -11.94
C VAL A 83 17.50 4.08 -11.75
N LYS A 84 17.92 4.26 -10.51
CA LYS A 84 19.31 4.24 -10.08
C LYS A 84 19.57 2.92 -9.38
N THR A 85 20.53 2.17 -9.91
CA THR A 85 21.03 0.93 -9.32
C THR A 85 22.30 1.21 -8.52
N TYR A 86 22.65 0.31 -7.61
CA TYR A 86 23.93 0.36 -6.89
C TYR A 86 24.79 -0.83 -7.30
N ASP A 87 25.95 -0.59 -7.91
CA ASP A 87 26.84 -1.66 -8.39
C ASP A 87 27.27 -2.62 -7.25
N ALA A 88 27.48 -2.06 -6.06
CA ALA A 88 27.85 -2.83 -4.87
C ALA A 88 26.71 -3.72 -4.35
N ASP A 89 25.46 -3.51 -4.78
CA ASP A 89 24.28 -4.25 -4.32
C ASP A 89 23.13 -4.15 -5.33
N PRO A 90 23.14 -5.00 -6.37
CA PRO A 90 22.14 -4.96 -7.43
C PRO A 90 20.70 -5.26 -6.96
N GLY A 91 20.53 -5.74 -5.74
CA GLY A 91 19.21 -5.94 -5.12
C GLY A 91 18.57 -4.66 -4.58
N LYS A 92 19.26 -3.52 -4.67
CA LYS A 92 18.80 -2.21 -4.20
C LYS A 92 18.69 -1.23 -5.36
N ILE A 93 17.67 -0.39 -5.28
CA ILE A 93 17.40 0.67 -6.26
C ILE A 93 16.85 1.91 -5.57
N GLU A 94 17.07 3.06 -6.20
CA GLU A 94 16.27 4.27 -6.02
C GLU A 94 15.51 4.54 -7.32
N MET A 95 14.33 5.13 -7.22
CA MET A 95 13.52 5.43 -8.38
C MET A 95 13.04 6.87 -8.31
N THR A 96 13.08 7.57 -9.43
CA THR A 96 12.39 8.85 -9.58
C THR A 96 11.46 8.84 -10.78
N PHE A 97 10.31 9.48 -10.61
CA PHE A 97 9.29 9.61 -11.63
C PHE A 97 9.19 11.07 -12.04
N ASP A 98 9.26 11.33 -13.34
CA ASP A 98 8.93 12.65 -13.88
C ASP A 98 7.40 12.74 -14.04
N LEU A 99 6.74 13.27 -13.00
CA LEU A 99 5.27 13.37 -12.95
C LEU A 99 4.74 14.34 -14.01
N THR A 100 5.54 15.33 -14.40
CA THR A 100 5.22 16.22 -15.51
C THR A 100 5.16 15.46 -16.83
N SER A 101 6.14 14.59 -17.12
CA SER A 101 6.09 13.72 -18.31
C SER A 101 4.93 12.72 -18.25
N TYR A 102 4.51 12.31 -17.05
CA TYR A 102 3.47 11.32 -16.83
C TYR A 102 2.06 11.81 -17.21
N GLN A 103 1.82 13.12 -17.12
CA GLN A 103 0.50 13.74 -17.34
C GLN A 103 0.57 14.66 -18.56
N PRO A 104 -0.12 14.33 -19.68
CA PRO A 104 -0.05 15.13 -20.92
C PRO A 104 -0.37 16.62 -20.72
N ASP A 105 -1.36 16.92 -19.88
CA ASP A 105 -1.75 18.30 -19.59
C ASP A 105 -0.70 19.06 -18.78
N ALA A 106 -0.03 18.38 -17.84
CA ALA A 106 1.08 18.96 -17.09
C ALA A 106 2.30 19.20 -17.99
N ALA A 107 2.61 18.28 -18.89
CA ALA A 107 3.66 18.45 -19.89
C ALA A 107 3.38 19.65 -20.81
N ALA A 108 2.13 19.81 -21.27
CA ALA A 108 1.73 20.93 -22.11
C ALA A 108 1.75 22.28 -21.37
N ALA A 109 1.55 22.29 -20.05
CA ALA A 109 1.61 23.49 -19.23
C ALA A 109 3.04 24.01 -19.00
N VAL A 110 4.06 23.14 -19.12
CA VAL A 110 5.47 23.53 -18.93
C VAL A 110 6.02 24.45 -20.03
N SER A 111 5.25 24.66 -21.10
CA SER A 111 5.67 25.38 -22.30
C SER A 111 4.74 26.52 -22.73
N LYS A 112 3.71 26.88 -21.96
CA LYS A 112 2.76 27.96 -22.32
C LYS A 112 2.94 29.17 -21.41
N GLU A 113 2.90 30.38 -21.97
CA GLU A 113 2.79 31.64 -21.20
C GLU A 113 1.31 31.91 -20.83
N GLY A 114 1.03 32.22 -19.57
CA GLY A 114 -0.32 32.49 -19.05
C GLY A 114 -0.39 32.41 -17.51
N PRO A 115 -1.51 32.81 -16.86
CA PRO A 115 -1.66 32.68 -15.41
C PRO A 115 -1.59 31.19 -15.01
N GLY A 116 -0.51 30.79 -14.33
CA GLY A 116 -0.24 29.39 -13.95
C GLY A 116 0.79 28.65 -14.83
N ALA A 117 1.36 29.33 -15.82
CA ALA A 117 2.54 28.88 -16.55
C ALA A 117 3.72 28.62 -15.59
N THR A 118 4.37 27.46 -15.71
CA THR A 118 5.56 27.13 -14.92
C THR A 118 6.55 26.38 -15.77
N THR A 119 7.84 26.76 -15.70
CA THR A 119 8.92 25.96 -16.30
C THR A 119 9.36 24.81 -15.38
N ALA A 120 8.83 24.76 -14.15
CA ALA A 120 9.23 23.79 -13.16
C ALA A 120 8.60 22.43 -13.44
N ARG A 121 9.44 21.41 -13.58
CA ARG A 121 9.04 20.02 -13.65
C ARG A 121 8.81 19.47 -12.25
N VAL A 122 7.87 18.55 -12.10
CA VAL A 122 7.57 17.89 -10.83
C VAL A 122 8.07 16.45 -10.89
N PHE A 123 8.91 16.10 -9.92
CA PHE A 123 9.47 14.78 -9.74
C PHE A 123 8.94 14.14 -8.46
N GLN A 124 8.88 12.82 -8.43
CA GLN A 124 8.69 12.05 -7.21
C GLN A 124 9.77 11.00 -7.09
N THR A 125 10.66 11.15 -6.11
CA THR A 125 11.73 10.21 -5.82
C THR A 125 11.33 9.31 -4.65
N ILE A 126 11.51 8.00 -4.78
CA ILE A 126 11.15 6.99 -3.79
C ILE A 126 12.41 6.31 -3.26
N PHE A 127 12.51 6.26 -1.94
CA PHE A 127 13.56 5.57 -1.21
C PHE A 127 12.96 4.42 -0.40
N LEU A 128 13.51 3.22 -0.57
CA LEU A 128 12.93 1.97 -0.07
C LEU A 128 13.70 1.42 1.14
N ASP A 129 12.98 0.77 2.05
CA ASP A 129 13.50 -0.02 3.17
C ASP A 129 14.43 0.79 4.11
N ALA A 130 13.89 1.85 4.73
CA ALA A 130 14.62 2.73 5.64
C ALA A 130 15.34 1.96 6.76
N ALA A 131 14.64 1.00 7.35
CA ALA A 131 15.19 0.18 8.42
C ALA A 131 16.34 -0.72 7.92
N GLY A 132 16.24 -1.27 6.72
CA GLY A 132 17.31 -2.04 6.10
C GLY A 132 18.52 -1.20 5.75
N GLU A 133 18.32 0.01 5.24
CA GLU A 133 19.43 0.91 4.93
C GLU A 133 20.15 1.37 6.20
N LYS A 134 19.40 1.73 7.26
CA LYS A 134 19.99 2.05 8.57
C LYS A 134 20.83 0.89 9.12
N ARG A 135 20.29 -0.35 9.13
CA ARG A 135 21.03 -1.53 9.60
C ARG A 135 22.30 -1.77 8.79
N ARG A 136 22.25 -1.55 7.47
CA ARG A 136 23.42 -1.69 6.60
C ARG A 136 24.48 -0.64 6.93
N ALA A 137 24.09 0.63 7.03
CA ALA A 137 25.00 1.73 7.38
C ALA A 137 25.71 1.48 8.73
N GLU A 138 24.96 1.07 9.76
CA GLU A 138 25.50 0.71 11.07
C GLU A 138 26.49 -0.46 10.99
N LYS A 139 26.16 -1.51 10.23
CA LYS A 139 27.01 -2.70 10.11
C LYS A 139 28.29 -2.44 9.31
N SER A 140 28.24 -1.62 8.27
CA SER A 140 29.41 -1.36 7.41
C SER A 140 30.23 -0.13 7.84
N GLY A 141 29.70 0.72 8.72
CA GLY A 141 30.30 2.01 9.06
C GLY A 141 30.31 3.00 7.89
N LEU A 142 29.46 2.78 6.88
CA LEU A 142 29.35 3.62 5.69
C LEU A 142 28.08 4.48 5.78
N PRO A 143 28.05 5.66 5.15
CA PRO A 143 26.83 6.47 5.10
C PRO A 143 25.69 5.73 4.39
N THR A 144 24.48 6.22 4.66
CA THR A 144 23.29 5.78 3.94
C THR A 144 23.47 5.92 2.43
N ARG A 145 22.97 4.94 1.68
CA ARG A 145 22.88 4.98 0.23
C ARG A 145 21.77 5.91 -0.26
N TRP A 146 20.81 6.23 0.60
CA TRP A 146 19.73 7.14 0.27
C TRP A 146 20.28 8.53 -0.02
N THR A 147 20.04 9.03 -1.23
CA THR A 147 20.41 10.40 -1.61
C THR A 147 19.32 11.42 -1.29
N LYS A 148 18.34 11.05 -0.44
CA LYS A 148 17.20 11.88 -0.05
C LYS A 148 17.62 13.25 0.49
N ASP A 149 18.71 13.29 1.26
CA ASP A 149 19.18 14.51 1.92
C ASP A 149 20.00 15.41 0.98
N GLU A 150 20.23 14.97 -0.27
CA GLU A 150 20.85 15.78 -1.33
C GLU A 150 19.81 16.58 -2.15
N ILE A 151 18.51 16.36 -1.93
CA ILE A 151 17.44 17.17 -2.53
C ILE A 151 17.38 18.52 -1.82
N ASP A 152 17.42 19.62 -2.58
CA ASP A 152 17.28 20.97 -2.02
C ASP A 152 15.96 21.10 -1.23
N PRO A 153 16.02 21.36 0.09
CA PRO A 153 14.83 21.47 0.93
C PRO A 153 13.83 22.54 0.47
N SER A 154 14.31 23.61 -0.18
CA SER A 154 13.46 24.68 -0.71
C SER A 154 12.64 24.26 -1.94
N LYS A 155 13.05 23.16 -2.60
CA LYS A 155 12.38 22.60 -3.79
C LYS A 155 11.50 21.39 -3.45
N ILE A 156 11.38 21.00 -2.17
CA ILE A 156 10.52 19.91 -1.71
C ILE A 156 9.08 20.41 -1.59
N LEU A 157 8.16 19.73 -2.27
CA LEU A 157 6.71 20.02 -2.23
C LEU A 157 5.98 19.14 -1.22
N LEU A 158 6.38 17.86 -1.11
CA LEU A 158 5.74 16.89 -0.22
C LEU A 158 6.75 15.80 0.16
N THR A 159 6.78 15.44 1.44
CA THR A 159 7.41 14.20 1.92
C THR A 159 6.35 13.31 2.53
N LYS A 160 6.23 12.07 2.03
CA LYS A 160 5.24 11.10 2.50
C LYS A 160 5.91 9.78 2.85
N TRP A 161 5.73 9.36 4.09
CA TRP A 161 6.14 8.05 4.57
C TRP A 161 5.04 7.01 4.36
N TRP A 162 5.46 5.80 4.00
CA TRP A 162 4.60 4.66 3.69
C TRP A 162 5.08 3.43 4.47
N ARG A 163 4.11 2.65 4.95
CA ARG A 163 4.33 1.30 5.49
C ARG A 163 3.89 0.29 4.45
N GLN A 164 4.79 -0.09 3.55
CA GLN A 164 4.45 -0.82 2.33
C GLN A 164 4.67 -2.32 2.45
N PHE A 165 3.69 -3.09 1.98
CA PHE A 165 3.81 -4.55 1.87
C PHE A 165 4.81 -4.93 0.77
N GLY A 166 5.75 -5.80 1.09
CA GLY A 166 6.70 -6.36 0.11
C GLY A 166 6.59 -7.88 -0.03
N HIS A 167 6.92 -8.36 -1.22
CA HIS A 167 6.90 -9.80 -1.51
C HIS A 167 8.07 -10.53 -0.90
N SER A 168 7.81 -11.75 -0.45
CA SER A 168 8.85 -12.68 -0.04
C SER A 168 8.43 -14.11 -0.40
N VAL A 169 9.40 -15.01 -0.52
CA VAL A 169 9.12 -16.44 -0.70
C VAL A 169 8.22 -16.95 0.43
N ARG A 170 8.43 -16.48 1.67
CA ARG A 170 7.61 -16.84 2.82
C ARG A 170 6.16 -16.37 2.65
N HIS A 171 5.93 -15.16 2.15
CA HIS A 171 4.58 -14.68 1.85
C HIS A 171 3.84 -15.64 0.91
N PHE A 172 4.45 -15.96 -0.24
CA PHE A 172 3.80 -16.82 -1.23
C PHE A 172 3.64 -18.28 -0.80
N THR A 173 4.58 -18.82 -0.02
CA THR A 173 4.56 -20.23 0.40
C THR A 173 3.83 -20.46 1.73
N ARG A 174 3.72 -19.45 2.59
CA ARG A 174 3.25 -19.61 3.99
C ARG A 174 2.13 -18.65 4.40
N ALA A 175 1.87 -17.56 3.66
CA ALA A 175 0.72 -16.69 3.92
C ALA A 175 -0.37 -16.89 2.86
N THR A 176 -0.06 -16.66 1.57
CA THR A 176 -1.02 -16.70 0.46
C THR A 176 -1.91 -17.95 0.44
N PRO A 177 -1.38 -19.18 0.59
CA PRO A 177 -2.21 -20.39 0.57
C PRO A 177 -3.07 -20.56 1.81
N LEU A 178 -2.77 -19.87 2.91
CA LEU A 178 -3.41 -20.07 4.21
C LEU A 178 -4.53 -19.07 4.50
N TRP A 179 -4.67 -17.99 3.71
CA TRP A 179 -5.74 -16.99 3.89
C TRP A 179 -7.15 -17.61 3.91
N ARG A 180 -7.39 -18.67 3.13
CA ARG A 180 -8.71 -19.36 3.09
C ARG A 180 -9.14 -19.94 4.43
N PHE A 181 -8.19 -20.19 5.34
CA PHE A 181 -8.46 -20.75 6.65
C PHE A 181 -8.78 -19.70 7.71
N VAL A 182 -8.54 -18.41 7.43
CA VAL A 182 -8.89 -17.30 8.34
C VAL A 182 -10.08 -16.48 7.85
N GLN A 183 -10.36 -16.45 6.55
CA GLN A 183 -11.44 -15.63 6.00
C GLN A 183 -12.84 -16.01 6.55
N LYS A 184 -13.56 -15.01 7.10
CA LYS A 184 -14.88 -15.14 7.73
C LYS A 184 -14.90 -16.07 8.96
N LYS A 185 -13.73 -16.46 9.50
CA LYS A 185 -13.65 -17.15 10.80
C LYS A 185 -13.78 -16.13 11.91
N ARG A 186 -14.38 -16.53 13.03
CA ARG A 186 -14.59 -15.64 14.20
C ARG A 186 -15.28 -14.32 13.83
N ARG A 187 -16.12 -14.34 12.77
CA ARG A 187 -16.83 -13.19 12.21
C ARG A 187 -15.90 -12.06 11.65
N THR A 188 -14.64 -12.38 11.37
CA THR A 188 -13.63 -11.46 10.85
C THR A 188 -13.27 -11.76 9.39
N LEU A 189 -13.09 -10.72 8.58
CA LEU A 189 -12.56 -10.80 7.22
C LEU A 189 -11.37 -9.85 7.06
N TYR A 190 -10.51 -10.16 6.09
CA TYR A 190 -9.32 -9.38 5.79
C TYR A 190 -9.31 -9.00 4.31
N ALA A 191 -9.11 -7.71 4.04
CA ALA A 191 -9.04 -7.14 2.71
C ALA A 191 -7.74 -6.33 2.57
N GLY A 192 -7.03 -6.56 1.48
CA GLY A 192 -5.79 -5.88 1.14
C GLY A 192 -4.96 -6.70 0.16
N SER A 193 -4.05 -6.02 -0.54
CA SER A 193 -3.16 -6.65 -1.53
C SER A 193 -2.28 -7.76 -0.92
N TYR A 194 -1.97 -7.65 0.37
CA TYR A 194 -1.24 -8.65 1.17
C TYR A 194 -1.95 -10.02 1.26
N THR A 195 -3.19 -10.14 0.78
CA THR A 195 -3.89 -11.43 0.71
C THR A 195 -3.39 -12.31 -0.45
N ALA A 196 -2.79 -11.72 -1.48
CA ALA A 196 -2.23 -12.44 -2.62
C ALA A 196 -0.99 -11.76 -3.20
N VAL A 197 -1.16 -10.80 -4.11
CA VAL A 197 -0.08 -10.08 -4.81
C VAL A 197 -0.26 -8.59 -4.60
N ASN A 198 0.85 -7.83 -4.55
CA ASN A 198 0.84 -6.41 -4.23
C ASN A 198 0.43 -5.58 -5.44
N THR A 199 -0.86 -5.56 -5.75
CA THR A 199 -1.43 -4.72 -6.81
C THR A 199 -2.69 -4.04 -6.30
N HIS A 200 -3.03 -2.89 -6.90
CA HIS A 200 -4.29 -2.22 -6.64
C HIS A 200 -5.50 -3.11 -6.99
N GLU A 201 -5.41 -3.88 -8.07
CA GLU A 201 -6.43 -4.82 -8.48
C GLU A 201 -6.77 -5.83 -7.37
N ILE A 202 -5.75 -6.45 -6.76
CA ILE A 202 -5.98 -7.41 -5.67
C ILE A 202 -6.53 -6.69 -4.42
N ALA A 203 -6.07 -5.48 -4.12
CA ALA A 203 -6.62 -4.70 -3.01
C ALA A 203 -8.13 -4.47 -3.20
N VAL A 204 -8.55 -4.04 -4.38
CA VAL A 204 -9.97 -3.79 -4.71
C VAL A 204 -10.76 -5.09 -4.73
N ILE A 205 -10.31 -6.12 -5.46
CA ILE A 205 -10.97 -7.43 -5.52
C ILE A 205 -11.15 -8.01 -4.11
N SER A 206 -10.17 -7.86 -3.21
CA SER A 206 -10.26 -8.39 -1.85
C SER A 206 -11.38 -7.73 -1.03
N GLY A 207 -11.59 -6.42 -1.20
CA GLY A 207 -12.70 -5.71 -0.58
C GLY A 207 -14.05 -6.16 -1.13
N LEU A 208 -14.16 -6.27 -2.45
CA LEU A 208 -15.35 -6.81 -3.12
C LEU A 208 -15.64 -8.25 -2.67
N ALA A 209 -14.61 -9.07 -2.49
CA ALA A 209 -14.74 -10.45 -2.04
C ALA A 209 -15.22 -10.50 -0.58
N ALA A 210 -14.71 -9.63 0.29
CA ALA A 210 -15.19 -9.51 1.66
C ALA A 210 -16.68 -9.10 1.71
N ALA A 211 -17.09 -8.10 0.93
CA ALA A 211 -18.49 -7.68 0.81
C ALA A 211 -19.38 -8.82 0.26
N TRP A 212 -18.94 -9.52 -0.78
CA TRP A 212 -19.64 -10.68 -1.33
C TRP A 212 -19.79 -11.82 -0.31
N ARG A 213 -18.77 -12.06 0.51
CA ARG A 213 -18.82 -13.05 1.59
C ARG A 213 -19.87 -12.71 2.66
N LEU A 214 -20.27 -11.45 2.75
CA LEU A 214 -21.35 -10.96 3.62
C LEU A 214 -22.71 -10.83 2.91
N GLY A 215 -22.79 -11.18 1.61
CA GLY A 215 -24.05 -11.28 0.87
C GLY A 215 -24.26 -10.23 -0.22
N ALA A 216 -23.34 -9.28 -0.39
CA ALA A 216 -23.43 -8.30 -1.47
C ALA A 216 -23.27 -8.98 -2.85
N PRO A 217 -23.99 -8.54 -3.89
CA PRO A 217 -23.75 -9.01 -5.25
C PRO A 217 -22.38 -8.53 -5.77
N TYR A 218 -21.77 -9.30 -6.67
CA TYR A 218 -20.58 -8.84 -7.40
C TYR A 218 -21.01 -7.78 -8.44
N PRO A 219 -20.35 -6.61 -8.49
CA PRO A 219 -20.85 -5.46 -9.23
C PRO A 219 -20.64 -5.48 -10.74
N PHE A 220 -19.71 -6.30 -11.28
CA PHE A 220 -19.33 -6.25 -12.71
C PHE A 220 -19.58 -7.57 -13.46
N PRO A 221 -20.77 -8.16 -13.40
CA PRO A 221 -21.01 -9.48 -13.98
C PRO A 221 -20.97 -9.57 -15.51
N GLU A 222 -21.12 -8.44 -16.20
CA GLU A 222 -21.03 -8.29 -17.65
C GLU A 222 -19.58 -8.35 -18.16
N ASP A 223 -18.62 -7.93 -17.34
CA ASP A 223 -17.20 -8.07 -17.67
C ASP A 223 -16.72 -9.48 -17.35
N ALA A 224 -16.57 -10.30 -18.40
CA ALA A 224 -16.15 -11.69 -18.27
C ALA A 224 -14.75 -11.86 -17.66
N LEU A 225 -13.82 -10.92 -17.94
CA LEU A 225 -12.46 -10.98 -17.40
C LEU A 225 -12.47 -10.64 -15.91
N ALA A 226 -13.10 -9.54 -15.53
CA ALA A 226 -13.23 -9.12 -14.14
C ALA A 226 -13.97 -10.19 -13.30
N ALA A 227 -15.08 -10.72 -13.84
CA ALA A 227 -15.83 -11.82 -13.24
C ALA A 227 -14.99 -13.09 -13.02
N SER A 228 -14.13 -13.42 -13.98
CA SER A 228 -13.20 -14.57 -13.90
C SER A 228 -12.11 -14.35 -12.85
N GLN A 229 -11.47 -13.17 -12.87
CA GLN A 229 -10.44 -12.78 -11.89
C GLN A 229 -10.99 -12.78 -10.46
N PHE A 230 -12.19 -12.23 -10.27
CA PHE A 230 -12.90 -12.25 -8.99
C PHE A 230 -13.14 -13.68 -8.49
N ASP A 231 -13.65 -14.57 -9.35
CA ASP A 231 -13.92 -15.96 -8.97
C ASP A 231 -12.63 -16.75 -8.71
N MET A 232 -11.56 -16.48 -9.45
CA MET A 232 -10.25 -17.06 -9.21
C MET A 232 -9.72 -16.63 -7.83
N TYR A 233 -9.74 -15.32 -7.55
CA TYR A 233 -9.32 -14.77 -6.26
C TYR A 233 -10.14 -15.35 -5.10
N CYS A 234 -11.47 -15.35 -5.21
CA CYS A 234 -12.35 -15.88 -4.17
C CYS A 234 -12.08 -17.38 -3.92
N GLY A 235 -11.86 -18.16 -4.98
CA GLY A 235 -11.47 -19.56 -4.85
C GLY A 235 -10.15 -19.75 -4.11
N LEU A 236 -9.13 -18.95 -4.44
CA LEU A 236 -7.80 -19.06 -3.84
C LEU A 236 -7.78 -18.61 -2.37
N VAL A 237 -8.31 -17.41 -2.12
CA VAL A 237 -8.16 -16.66 -0.86
C VAL A 237 -9.31 -16.90 0.12
N HIS A 238 -10.54 -17.13 -0.35
CA HIS A 238 -11.70 -17.39 0.51
C HIS A 238 -12.15 -18.86 0.49
N GLY A 239 -11.57 -19.69 -0.38
CA GLY A 239 -11.96 -21.10 -0.52
C GLY A 239 -13.37 -21.30 -1.09
N LYS A 240 -14.00 -20.25 -1.64
CA LYS A 240 -15.36 -20.29 -2.18
C LYS A 240 -15.44 -19.44 -3.44
N LYS A 241 -16.17 -19.89 -4.46
CA LYS A 241 -16.48 -19.11 -5.67
C LYS A 241 -17.96 -18.77 -5.72
N ARG A 242 -18.35 -17.82 -6.57
CA ARG A 242 -19.76 -17.60 -6.91
C ARG A 242 -20.37 -18.87 -7.51
N SER A 243 -21.55 -19.24 -7.05
CA SER A 243 -22.33 -20.37 -7.55
C SER A 243 -22.82 -20.15 -8.99
N LYS A 244 -23.25 -21.23 -9.65
CA LYS A 244 -23.90 -21.13 -10.98
C LYS A 244 -25.13 -20.20 -10.94
N ARG A 245 -25.89 -20.20 -9.85
CA ARG A 245 -27.07 -19.33 -9.67
C ARG A 245 -26.66 -17.86 -9.59
N GLU A 246 -25.66 -17.52 -8.78
CA GLU A 246 -25.15 -16.15 -8.64
C GLU A 246 -24.62 -15.62 -9.98
N ARG A 247 -23.85 -16.42 -10.72
CA ARG A 247 -23.35 -16.04 -12.06
C ARG A 247 -24.48 -15.77 -13.06
N LYS A 248 -25.52 -16.63 -13.07
CA LYS A 248 -26.68 -16.45 -13.96
C LYS A 248 -27.54 -15.25 -13.59
N ALA A 249 -27.74 -14.99 -12.29
CA ALA A 249 -28.53 -13.86 -11.81
C ALA A 249 -27.89 -12.54 -12.22
N ALA A 250 -26.57 -12.46 -12.13
CA ALA A 250 -25.82 -11.24 -12.39
C ALA A 250 -25.82 -10.84 -13.88
N VAL A 251 -25.82 -11.81 -14.80
CA VAL A 251 -25.99 -11.58 -16.26
C VAL A 251 -27.40 -11.06 -16.62
N LYS A 252 -28.43 -11.40 -15.84
CA LYS A 252 -29.80 -10.91 -16.07
C LYS A 252 -29.98 -9.46 -15.63
N THR A 253 -29.27 -9.02 -14.60
CA THR A 253 -29.35 -7.64 -14.07
C THR A 253 -28.54 -6.63 -14.89
N GLY A 254 -27.46 -7.03 -15.56
CA GLY A 254 -26.65 -6.15 -16.43
C GLY A 254 -27.21 -5.92 -17.84
N LYS A 255 -28.44 -6.39 -18.13
CA LYS A 255 -29.15 -6.15 -19.41
C LYS A 255 -30.24 -5.06 -19.29
N ARG A 256 -30.18 -4.21 -18.28
CA ARG A 256 -31.11 -3.07 -18.11
C ARG A 256 -30.43 -1.77 -18.51
#